data_AF-A0A957ZUC4-F1
#
_entry.id   AF-A0A957ZUC4-F1
#
_cell.length_a   1.000
_cell.length_b   1.000
_cell.length_c   1.000
_cell.angle_alpha   90.00
_cell.angle_beta   90.00
_cell.angle_gamma   90.00
#
_symmetry.space_group_name_H-M   'P 1'
#
loop_
_entity.id
_entity.type
_entity.pdbx_description
1 polymer ?
#
loop_
_entity_poly.entity_id
_entity_poly.type
_entity_poly.pdbx_seq_one_letter_code
_entity_poly.pdbx_strand_id
1 'polypeptide(L)'
;HKGLEGLRRSDVGRLLNARFGLTWLLSNLMQVQRGVLVQGDNAFFATMTAAMDVDSRWSQLYRQAYGVDAGDLRAAVTAGLHLYCECARLLDGSLPPPAAAMVAATVQRIYAELGAG
;
A
#
# COMPACT_ATOMS: atom_id res chain seq x y z
N HIS A 1 -2.33 -10.19 -10.25
CA HIS A 1 -1.43 -9.54 -9.27
C HIS A 1 -1.28 -10.46 -8.07
N LYS A 2 -0.07 -10.63 -7.50
CA LYS A 2 0.22 -11.67 -6.48
C LYS A 2 -0.68 -11.56 -5.24
N GLY A 3 -1.06 -10.34 -4.82
CA GLY A 3 -1.98 -10.10 -3.70
C GLY A 3 -3.39 -10.63 -3.94
N LEU A 4 -4.08 -10.15 -4.97
CA LEU A 4 -5.43 -10.62 -5.33
C LEU A 4 -5.49 -12.14 -5.57
N GLU A 5 -4.51 -12.69 -6.30
CA GLU A 5 -4.48 -14.14 -6.55
C GLU A 5 -4.14 -14.95 -5.30
N GLY A 6 -3.28 -14.40 -4.42
CA GLY A 6 -2.99 -14.98 -3.11
C GLY A 6 -4.23 -15.01 -2.21
N LEU A 7 -5.03 -13.95 -2.22
CA LEU A 7 -6.31 -13.90 -1.48
C LEU A 7 -7.30 -14.94 -2.01
N ARG A 8 -7.41 -15.04 -3.34
CA ARG A 8 -8.34 -15.98 -3.99
C ARG A 8 -8.00 -17.45 -3.73
N ARG A 9 -6.71 -17.79 -3.71
CA ARG A 9 -6.23 -19.17 -3.54
C ARG A 9 -5.79 -19.51 -2.11
N SER A 10 -5.86 -18.56 -1.18
CA SER A 10 -5.28 -18.70 0.16
C SER A 10 -3.79 -19.12 0.12
N ASP A 11 -3.05 -18.63 -0.88
CA ASP A 11 -1.64 -18.94 -1.09
C ASP A 11 -0.77 -18.06 -0.19
N VAL A 12 -0.35 -18.61 0.95
CA VAL A 12 0.43 -17.91 1.98
C VAL A 12 1.71 -17.30 1.43
N GLY A 13 2.44 -18.01 0.56
CA GLY A 13 3.69 -17.52 -0.02
C GLY A 13 3.47 -16.28 -0.89
N ARG A 14 2.40 -16.28 -1.70
CA ARG A 14 2.00 -15.10 -2.48
C ARG A 14 1.54 -13.94 -1.61
N LEU A 15 0.80 -14.22 -0.53
CA LEU A 15 0.33 -13.20 0.39
C LEU A 15 1.49 -12.53 1.13
N LEU A 16 2.49 -13.29 1.61
CA LEU A 16 3.69 -12.74 2.23
C LEU A 16 4.49 -11.87 1.25
N ASN A 17 4.69 -12.35 0.02
CA ASN A 17 5.38 -11.59 -1.02
C ASN A 17 4.62 -10.30 -1.39
N ALA A 18 3.29 -10.38 -1.49
CA ALA A 18 2.44 -9.23 -1.76
C ALA A 18 2.50 -8.20 -0.64
N ARG A 19 2.38 -8.64 0.63
CA ARG A 19 2.46 -7.74 1.80
C ARG A 19 3.76 -6.95 1.80
N PHE A 20 4.90 -7.61 1.59
CA PHE A 20 6.19 -6.94 1.52
C PHE A 20 6.22 -5.83 0.44
N GLY A 21 5.75 -6.14 -0.77
CA GLY A 21 5.70 -5.15 -1.85
C GLY A 21 4.74 -3.99 -1.55
N LEU A 22 3.57 -4.29 -0.98
CA LEU A 22 2.53 -3.30 -0.66
C LEU A 22 2.92 -2.41 0.52
N THR A 23 3.81 -2.84 1.41
CA THR A 23 4.34 -1.99 2.47
C THR A 23 5.59 -1.26 2.01
N TRP A 24 6.67 -1.98 1.72
CA TRP A 24 8.00 -1.41 1.50
C TRP A 24 8.07 -0.54 0.24
N LEU A 25 7.56 -1.03 -0.89
CA LEU A 25 7.68 -0.28 -2.15
C LEU A 25 6.76 0.95 -2.16
N LEU A 26 5.56 0.84 -1.58
CA LEU A 26 4.64 1.98 -1.50
C LEU A 26 5.14 3.05 -0.54
N SER A 27 5.75 2.68 0.58
CA SER A 27 6.35 3.66 1.48
C SER A 27 7.58 4.34 0.86
N ASN A 28 8.41 3.62 0.11
CA ASN A 28 9.53 4.23 -0.64
C ASN A 28 9.02 5.20 -1.72
N LEU A 29 7.95 4.85 -2.43
CA LEU A 29 7.31 5.75 -3.39
C LEU A 29 6.83 7.04 -2.74
N MET A 30 6.12 6.94 -1.61
CA MET A 30 5.64 8.11 -0.89
C MET A 30 6.78 8.91 -0.25
N GLN A 31 7.84 8.25 0.19
CA GLN A 31 9.05 8.91 0.71
C GLN A 31 9.62 9.89 -0.33
N VAL A 32 9.79 9.42 -1.57
CA VAL A 32 10.28 10.25 -2.67
C VAL A 32 9.30 11.38 -2.98
N GLN A 33 8.01 11.07 -3.10
CA GLN A 33 6.99 12.07 -3.43
C GLN A 33 6.87 13.17 -2.37
N ARG A 34 7.10 12.85 -1.09
CA ARG A 34 7.06 13.79 0.03
C ARG A 34 8.40 14.46 0.34
N GLY A 35 9.48 14.07 -0.33
CA GLY A 35 10.82 14.60 -0.05
C GLY A 35 11.32 14.26 1.36
N VAL A 36 10.98 13.08 1.88
CA VAL A 36 11.29 12.68 3.26
C VAL A 36 12.63 11.96 3.33
N LEU A 37 13.57 12.48 4.12
CA LEU A 37 14.81 11.78 4.42
C LEU A 37 14.65 10.95 5.70
N VAL A 38 14.81 9.64 5.57
CA VAL A 38 14.75 8.71 6.71
C VAL A 38 16.16 8.52 7.28
N GLN A 39 16.30 8.61 8.60
CA GLN A 39 17.59 8.53 9.30
C GLN A 39 18.14 7.10 9.46
N GLY A 40 17.34 6.08 9.16
CA GLY A 40 17.72 4.67 9.14
C GLY A 40 16.52 3.73 9.17
N ASP A 41 16.75 2.45 8.87
CA ASP A 41 15.68 1.44 8.70
C ASP A 41 14.77 1.30 9.93
N ASN A 42 15.35 1.38 11.14
CA ASN A 42 14.59 1.26 12.38
C ASN A 42 13.62 2.43 12.62
N ALA A 43 13.90 3.60 12.05
CA ALA A 43 13.04 4.78 12.14
C ALA A 43 12.02 4.84 11.00
N PHE A 44 12.21 4.07 9.93
CA PHE A 44 11.50 4.22 8.67
C PHE A 44 9.99 4.24 8.82
N PHE A 45 9.42 3.26 9.54
CA PHE A 45 7.98 3.18 9.76
C PHE A 45 7.42 4.40 10.47
N ALA A 46 8.05 4.82 11.58
CA ALA A 46 7.61 5.95 12.38
C ALA A 46 7.75 7.28 11.60
N THR A 47 8.87 7.45 10.90
CA THR A 47 9.12 8.63 10.06
C THR A 47 8.08 8.75 8.94
N MET A 48 7.79 7.66 8.24
CA MET A 48 6.80 7.69 7.15
C MET A 48 5.39 7.94 7.67
N THR A 49 5.01 7.32 8.78
CA THR A 49 3.69 7.53 9.41
C THR A 49 3.52 9.00 9.83
N ALA A 50 4.54 9.60 10.44
CA ALA A 50 4.52 11.02 10.82
C ALA A 50 4.47 11.95 9.59
N ALA A 51 5.26 11.67 8.56
CA ALA A 51 5.31 12.48 7.34
C ALA A 51 4.02 12.45 6.52
N MET A 52 3.26 11.36 6.64
CA MET A 52 1.97 11.17 5.97
C MET A 52 0.78 11.65 6.81
N ASP A 53 1.01 12.26 7.98
CA ASP A 53 0.03 12.48 9.05
C ASP A 53 -0.46 11.16 9.66
N VAL A 54 -0.38 11.05 10.99
CA VAL A 54 -0.67 9.82 11.75
C VAL A 54 -2.13 9.39 11.64
N ASP A 55 -3.03 10.37 11.51
CA ASP A 55 -4.47 10.13 11.45
C ASP A 55 -4.97 9.96 10.01
N SER A 56 -4.09 10.10 9.01
CA SER A 56 -4.47 9.95 7.61
C SER A 56 -4.90 8.53 7.29
N ARG A 57 -5.79 8.41 6.30
CA ARG A 57 -6.19 7.12 5.73
C ARG A 57 -4.98 6.29 5.28
N TRP A 58 -3.96 6.95 4.72
CA TRP A 58 -2.72 6.28 4.32
C TRP A 58 -2.04 5.62 5.52
N SER A 59 -1.86 6.36 6.63
CA SER A 59 -1.22 5.85 7.84
C SER A 59 -1.99 4.71 8.47
N GLN A 60 -3.33 4.80 8.52
CA GLN A 60 -4.18 3.72 9.03
C GLN A 60 -4.02 2.43 8.21
N LEU A 61 -4.11 2.52 6.87
CA LEU A 61 -3.93 1.37 5.98
C LEU A 61 -2.49 0.81 6.03
N TYR A 62 -1.50 1.69 6.15
CA TYR A 62 -0.10 1.29 6.24
C TYR A 62 0.19 0.53 7.52
N ARG A 63 -0.31 0.99 8.69
CA ARG A 63 -0.16 0.27 9.97
C ARG A 63 -0.72 -1.14 9.91
N GLN A 64 -1.92 -1.30 9.34
CA GLN A 64 -2.57 -2.61 9.16
C GLN A 64 -1.77 -3.50 8.19
N ALA A 65 -1.36 -2.97 7.04
CA ALA A 65 -0.57 -3.71 6.06
C ALA A 65 0.82 -4.11 6.59
N TYR A 66 1.45 -3.22 7.37
CA TYR A 66 2.72 -3.44 8.02
C TYR A 66 2.61 -4.45 9.17
N GLY A 67 1.40 -4.70 9.67
CA GLY A 67 1.11 -5.63 10.76
C GLY A 67 1.47 -5.10 12.14
N VAL A 68 1.40 -3.77 12.31
CA VAL A 68 1.47 -3.14 13.64
C VAL A 68 0.13 -3.30 14.36
N ASP A 69 -0.98 -3.19 13.61
CA ASP A 69 -2.31 -3.44 14.13
C ASP A 69 -2.63 -4.94 14.06
N ALA A 70 -3.43 -5.43 15.02
CA ALA A 70 -3.81 -6.84 15.09
C ALA A 70 -4.66 -7.25 13.88
N GLY A 71 -4.34 -8.41 13.30
CA GLY A 71 -5.05 -8.97 12.15
C GLY A 71 -4.35 -10.19 11.57
N ASP A 72 -5.03 -10.90 10.67
CA ASP A 72 -4.43 -12.00 9.93
C ASP A 72 -3.71 -11.52 8.66
N LEU A 73 -2.99 -12.43 8.00
CA LEU A 73 -2.24 -12.11 6.78
C LEU A 73 -3.16 -11.65 5.63
N ARG A 74 -4.41 -12.13 5.57
CA ARG A 74 -5.37 -11.72 4.53
C ARG A 74 -5.80 -10.28 4.76
N ALA A 75 -6.10 -9.90 6.00
CA ALA A 75 -6.43 -8.54 6.40
C ALA A 75 -5.27 -7.58 6.09
N ALA A 76 -4.04 -7.95 6.44
CA ALA A 76 -2.85 -7.14 6.14
C ALA A 76 -2.65 -6.94 4.62
N VAL A 77 -2.83 -7.99 3.81
CA VAL A 77 -2.73 -7.86 2.33
C VAL A 77 -3.88 -7.02 1.76
N THR A 78 -5.09 -7.16 2.30
CA THR A 78 -6.26 -6.37 1.90
C THR A 78 -6.02 -4.88 2.18
N ALA A 79 -5.57 -4.54 3.39
CA ALA A 79 -5.17 -3.19 3.74
C ALA A 79 -4.05 -2.65 2.83
N GLY A 80 -3.06 -3.49 2.49
CA GLY A 80 -1.99 -3.12 1.55
C GLY A 80 -2.51 -2.83 0.14
N LEU A 81 -3.53 -3.58 -0.34
CA LEU A 81 -4.15 -3.31 -1.64
C LEU A 81 -4.96 -2.02 -1.63
N HIS A 82 -5.66 -1.70 -0.53
CA HIS A 82 -6.27 -0.39 -0.36
C HIS A 82 -5.22 0.73 -0.22
N LEU A 83 -4.08 0.46 0.40
CA LEU A 83 -2.96 1.40 0.48
C LEU A 83 -2.43 1.73 -0.92
N TYR A 84 -2.35 0.75 -1.82
CA TYR A 84 -2.02 1.00 -3.23
C TYR A 84 -3.00 2.00 -3.87
N CYS A 85 -4.29 1.80 -3.67
CA CYS A 85 -5.31 2.72 -4.19
C CYS A 85 -5.17 4.13 -3.59
N GLU A 86 -4.86 4.22 -2.30
CA GLU A 86 -4.64 5.51 -1.64
C GLU A 86 -3.37 6.21 -2.15
N CYS A 87 -2.27 5.49 -2.36
CA CYS A 87 -1.07 6.03 -3.01
C CYS A 87 -1.38 6.53 -4.43
N ALA A 88 -2.15 5.76 -5.22
CA ALA A 88 -2.53 6.16 -6.56
C ALA A 88 -3.34 7.46 -6.55
N ARG A 89 -4.26 7.63 -5.59
CA ARG A 89 -5.02 8.86 -5.39
C ARG A 89 -4.12 10.04 -5.02
N LEU A 90 -3.15 9.83 -4.14
CA LEU A 90 -2.19 10.87 -3.72
C LEU A 90 -1.19 11.27 -4.83
N LEU A 91 -0.97 10.38 -5.80
CA LEU A 91 -0.10 10.59 -6.95
C LEU A 91 -0.84 11.09 -8.20
N ASP A 92 -2.14 11.38 -8.08
CA ASP A 92 -2.91 11.88 -9.22
C ASP A 92 -2.27 13.15 -9.81
N GLY A 93 -2.25 13.22 -11.13
CA GLY A 93 -1.54 14.27 -11.88
C GLY A 93 0.00 14.20 -11.85
N SER A 94 0.62 13.30 -11.07
CA SER A 94 2.08 13.14 -11.01
C SER A 94 2.63 12.10 -11.99
N LEU A 95 1.75 11.26 -12.57
CA LEU A 95 2.12 10.19 -13.48
C LEU A 95 1.90 10.59 -14.95
N PRO A 96 2.78 10.17 -15.87
CA PRO A 96 2.53 10.36 -17.30
C PRO A 96 1.31 9.53 -17.75
N PRO A 97 0.59 9.95 -18.80
CA PRO A 97 -0.71 9.36 -19.16
C PRO A 97 -0.73 7.82 -19.32
N PRO A 98 0.27 7.17 -19.94
CA PRO A 98 0.27 5.71 -20.04
C PRO A 98 0.39 5.01 -18.67
N ALA A 99 1.19 5.56 -17.76
CA ALA A 99 1.35 5.02 -16.41
C ALA A 99 0.09 5.26 -15.58
N ALA A 100 -0.49 6.46 -15.68
CA ALA A 100 -1.74 6.80 -15.01
C ALA A 100 -2.88 5.85 -15.42
N ALA A 101 -3.02 5.55 -16.71
CA ALA A 101 -4.04 4.62 -17.22
C ALA A 101 -3.85 3.19 -16.67
N MET A 102 -2.61 2.70 -16.60
CA MET A 102 -2.31 1.38 -16.04
C MET A 102 -2.62 1.30 -14.54
N VAL A 103 -2.25 2.34 -13.78
CA VAL A 103 -2.55 2.45 -12.35
C VAL A 103 -4.07 2.50 -12.13
N ALA A 104 -4.79 3.32 -12.91
CA ALA A 104 -6.24 3.43 -12.82
C ALA A 104 -6.94 2.08 -13.08
N ALA A 105 -6.51 1.34 -14.12
CA ALA A 105 -7.04 0.00 -14.39
C ALA A 105 -6.78 -0.98 -13.23
N THR A 106 -5.62 -0.87 -12.58
CA THR A 106 -5.26 -1.69 -11.42
C THR A 106 -6.13 -1.35 -10.21
N VAL A 107 -6.35 -0.06 -9.93
CA VAL A 107 -7.23 0.42 -8.85
C VAL A 107 -8.66 -0.06 -9.05
N GLN A 108 -9.19 0.07 -10.26
CA GLN A 108 -10.54 -0.42 -10.61
C GLN A 108 -10.68 -1.92 -10.35
N ARG A 109 -9.67 -2.71 -10.75
CA ARG A 109 -9.66 -4.15 -10.48
C ARG A 109 -9.62 -4.48 -8.98
N ILE A 110 -8.85 -3.73 -8.19
CA ILE A 110 -8.79 -3.94 -6.74
C ILE A 110 -10.16 -3.68 -6.10
N TYR A 111 -10.81 -2.57 -6.44
CA TYR A 111 -12.13 -2.25 -5.91
C TYR A 111 -13.22 -3.21 -6.36
N ALA A 112 -13.15 -3.72 -7.59
CA ALA A 112 -14.11 -4.73 -8.07
C ALA A 112 -14.03 -6.04 -7.26
N GLU A 113 -12.84 -6.42 -6.79
CA GLU A 113 -12.62 -7.69 -6.08
C GLU A 113 -12.80 -7.58 -4.57
N LEU A 114 -12.50 -6.42 -3.97
CA LEU A 114 -12.49 -6.23 -2.52
C LEU A 114 -13.61 -5.30 -2.00
N GLY A 115 -14.28 -4.56 -2.89
CA GLY A 115 -15.15 -3.45 -2.53
C GLY A 115 -14.40 -2.13 -2.34
N ALA A 116 -15.14 -1.03 -2.25
CA ALA A 116 -14.57 0.25 -1.80
C ALA A 116 -14.28 0.13 -0.30
N GLY A 117 -12.99 0.05 0.05
CA GLY A 117 -12.53 0.10 1.44
C GLY A 117 -12.48 1.51 1.99
#